data_AF-A0A9D0M6M8-F1
#
_entry.id   AF-A0A9D0M6M8-F1
#
_cell.length_a   1.000
_cell.length_b   1.000
_cell.length_c   1.000
_cell.angle_alpha   90.00
_cell.angle_beta   90.00
_cell.angle_gamma   90.00
#
_symmetry.space_group_name_H-M   'P 1'
#
loop_
_entity.id
_entity.type
_entity.pdbx_description
1 polymer ?
#
loop_
_entity_poly.entity_id
_entity_poly.type
_entity_poly.pdbx_seq_one_letter_code
_entity_poly.pdbx_strand_id
1 'polypeptide(L)'
;MNLTGLSSVHEESLRDINRTLAWLIQHEDTQVIQQSLEKTFEILKMSTEKFPGTALNCVLNMGRGVYRTDESDLVDFFMDSVVSLGFQAPGIKGVGDDWQVRANATHIQNIRAWLELIELNPKWSKKLLSSLIIHLSLGGVFIKDTDLFPRDITQFLNSDIGPVYNLAKQLNRLFPAYFNDIGAEGKLRDISTRIDEITLRKDPLTHFLRKQSHVESSNRITGLMEGTLDFWRTGSKEGIRSFVPPDVYSQIETKGPYIDGVQRVVGHFFHVRGLDDVRDLLKVEENQLKESAAEITGVSGLDKERVELAITLYKLLYQKYHLEFTEMDGYIGQLQSSGLPDLRKLKEALWEEDTRQKLTKLLTYLEGLKGVIFSSENYEAREDIYRKRHFTVDIPSMYGSYHEMKFDALGLAFRLESLVNVLFEDIVETIDLGLITKATFYQIYDYLGLFDWALKLDGISSLEMERQLDLLAHSLKIRGFSSTQYIDIFRGFSQAVSNIVNDYFNNIHQENLSKILRQVPTERLMEKYLPPERVDDHEKLIHRVTEIFLRDRIASSLGLQQLDLFLGRILKTLFHQSHELPKE
;
A
#
# COMPACT_ATOMS: atom_id res chain seq x y z
N MET A 1 -18.89 -29.29 17.20
CA MET A 1 -19.82 -28.71 16.19
C MET A 1 -19.53 -29.26 14.79
N ASN A 2 -19.77 -30.57 14.54
CA ASN A 2 -19.27 -31.23 13.31
C ASN A 2 -20.32 -31.86 12.39
N LEU A 3 -21.61 -31.86 12.76
CA LEU A 3 -22.66 -32.42 11.91
C LEU A 3 -23.28 -31.32 11.03
N THR A 4 -23.22 -31.49 9.71
CA THR A 4 -23.73 -30.54 8.70
C THR A 4 -25.23 -30.28 8.82
N GLY A 5 -26.01 -31.25 9.30
CA GLY A 5 -27.46 -31.11 9.52
C GLY A 5 -27.86 -30.21 10.71
N LEU A 6 -26.91 -29.74 11.53
CA LEU A 6 -27.14 -28.89 12.71
C LEU A 6 -26.52 -27.50 12.58
N SER A 7 -26.19 -27.05 11.35
CA SER A 7 -25.50 -25.78 11.11
C SER A 7 -26.24 -24.57 11.69
N SER A 8 -27.57 -24.50 11.54
CA SER A 8 -28.40 -23.44 12.10
C SER A 8 -28.35 -23.40 13.63
N VAL A 9 -28.41 -24.56 14.29
CA VAL A 9 -28.33 -24.70 15.74
C VAL A 9 -26.94 -24.31 16.25
N HIS A 10 -25.88 -24.66 15.52
CA HIS A 10 -24.52 -24.24 15.86
C HIS A 10 -24.35 -22.72 15.75
N GLU A 11 -24.89 -22.10 14.70
CA GLU A 11 -24.83 -20.65 14.52
C GLU A 11 -25.61 -19.92 15.63
N GLU A 12 -26.80 -20.40 15.98
CA GLU A 12 -27.60 -19.87 17.08
C GLU A 12 -26.89 -20.01 18.44
N SER A 13 -26.28 -21.17 18.70
CA SER A 13 -25.48 -21.40 19.90
C SER A 13 -24.31 -20.42 20.02
N LEU A 14 -23.62 -20.11 18.91
CA LEU A 14 -22.54 -19.10 18.91
C LEU A 14 -23.07 -17.70 19.23
N ARG A 15 -24.27 -17.36 18.76
CA ARG A 15 -24.91 -16.07 19.09
C ARG A 15 -25.29 -15.98 20.57
N ASP A 16 -25.75 -17.07 21.18
CA ASP A 16 -26.09 -17.10 22.60
C ASP A 16 -24.85 -17.11 23.51
N ILE A 17 -23.77 -17.80 23.11
CA ILE A 17 -22.46 -17.67 23.76
C ILE A 17 -22.01 -16.21 23.74
N ASN A 18 -22.11 -15.53 22.59
CA ASN A 18 -21.73 -14.13 22.46
C ASN A 18 -22.54 -13.19 23.37
N ARG A 19 -23.85 -13.39 23.48
CA ARG A 19 -24.72 -12.62 24.39
C ARG A 19 -24.32 -12.83 25.85
N THR A 20 -24.05 -14.08 26.22
CA THR A 20 -23.66 -14.45 27.59
C THR A 20 -22.30 -13.83 27.94
N LEU A 21 -21.33 -13.87 27.02
CA LEU A 21 -20.01 -13.30 27.26
C LEU A 21 -20.04 -11.77 27.38
N ALA A 22 -20.83 -11.10 26.52
CA ALA A 22 -21.01 -9.66 26.61
C ALA A 22 -21.58 -9.23 27.98
N TRP A 23 -22.44 -10.06 28.57
CA TRP A 23 -22.94 -9.84 29.92
C TRP A 23 -21.85 -10.07 30.98
N LEU A 24 -21.09 -11.18 30.90
CA LEU A 24 -20.01 -11.49 31.85
C LEU A 24 -18.94 -10.39 31.88
N ILE A 25 -18.54 -9.88 30.71
CA ILE A 25 -17.55 -8.79 30.60
C ILE A 25 -17.99 -7.52 31.35
N GLN A 26 -19.30 -7.29 31.50
CA GLN A 26 -19.84 -6.10 32.16
C GLN A 26 -20.09 -6.30 33.66
N HIS A 27 -20.13 -7.54 34.17
CA HIS A 27 -20.64 -7.83 35.52
C HIS A 27 -19.70 -8.65 36.40
N GLU A 28 -18.66 -9.27 35.84
CA GLU A 28 -17.72 -10.14 36.57
C GLU A 28 -16.34 -9.49 36.73
N ASP A 29 -15.48 -10.08 37.55
CA ASP A 29 -14.10 -9.64 37.75
C ASP A 29 -13.17 -10.09 36.59
N THR A 30 -12.03 -9.40 36.45
CA THR A 30 -11.06 -9.60 35.36
C THR A 30 -10.59 -11.04 35.22
N GLN A 31 -10.41 -11.78 36.32
CA GLN A 31 -9.94 -13.16 36.27
C GLN A 31 -11.01 -14.10 35.67
N VAL A 32 -12.27 -13.91 36.06
CA VAL A 32 -13.40 -14.66 35.49
C VAL A 32 -13.63 -14.32 34.02
N ILE A 33 -13.47 -13.04 33.65
CA ILE A 33 -13.55 -12.61 32.25
C ILE A 33 -12.46 -13.29 31.42
N GLN A 34 -11.21 -13.30 31.89
CA GLN A 34 -10.09 -13.92 31.18
C GLN A 34 -10.31 -15.42 30.93
N GLN A 35 -10.74 -16.18 31.95
CA GLN A 35 -11.05 -17.61 31.81
C GLN A 35 -12.21 -17.87 30.84
N SER A 36 -13.20 -16.97 30.82
CA SER A 36 -14.35 -17.06 29.93
C SER A 36 -13.97 -16.76 28.49
N LEU A 37 -13.09 -15.77 28.27
CA LEU A 37 -12.52 -15.45 26.96
C LEU A 37 -11.72 -16.65 26.43
N GLU A 38 -10.82 -17.23 27.22
CA GLU A 38 -10.01 -18.39 26.82
C GLU A 38 -10.87 -19.53 26.26
N LYS A 39 -11.85 -19.99 27.04
CA LYS A 39 -12.80 -21.05 26.61
C LYS A 39 -13.58 -20.66 25.36
N THR A 40 -13.96 -19.40 25.25
CA THR A 40 -14.73 -18.92 24.09
C THR A 40 -13.87 -18.91 22.83
N PHE A 41 -12.62 -18.48 22.91
CA PHE A 41 -11.70 -18.50 21.78
C PHE A 41 -11.35 -19.93 21.35
N GLU A 42 -11.26 -20.90 22.26
CA GLU A 42 -11.12 -22.32 21.91
C GLU A 42 -12.32 -22.82 21.07
N ILE A 43 -13.54 -22.45 21.47
CA ILE A 43 -14.77 -22.79 20.73
C ILE A 43 -14.80 -22.10 19.35
N LEU A 44 -14.45 -20.81 19.31
CA LEU A 44 -14.42 -20.03 18.08
C LEU A 44 -13.37 -20.56 17.10
N LYS A 45 -12.21 -21.02 17.58
CA LYS A 45 -11.16 -21.58 16.73
C LYS A 45 -11.64 -22.78 15.91
N MET A 46 -12.43 -23.67 16.52
CA MET A 46 -13.06 -24.79 15.81
C MET A 46 -14.16 -24.36 14.82
N SER A 47 -14.74 -23.18 15.03
CA SER A 47 -15.88 -22.66 14.26
C SER A 47 -15.47 -21.73 13.13
N THR A 48 -14.27 -21.14 13.19
CA THR A 48 -13.79 -20.11 12.25
C THR A 48 -13.64 -20.63 10.81
N GLU A 49 -13.38 -21.93 10.62
CA GLU A 49 -13.35 -22.54 9.29
C GLU A 49 -14.74 -22.68 8.65
N LYS A 50 -15.78 -22.87 9.47
CA LYS A 50 -17.15 -23.17 9.00
C LYS A 50 -18.06 -21.95 8.99
N PHE A 51 -17.91 -21.09 9.99
CA PHE A 51 -18.74 -19.90 10.23
C PHE A 51 -17.86 -18.66 10.51
N PRO A 52 -16.94 -18.30 9.60
CA PRO A 52 -16.01 -17.18 9.80
C PRO A 52 -16.73 -15.87 10.11
N GLY A 53 -17.77 -15.52 9.36
CA GLY A 53 -18.50 -14.26 9.58
C GLY A 53 -19.15 -14.15 10.97
N THR A 54 -19.72 -15.24 11.47
CA THR A 54 -20.31 -15.27 12.82
C THR A 54 -19.22 -15.18 13.88
N ALA A 55 -18.11 -15.88 13.71
CA ALA A 55 -16.97 -15.82 14.63
C ALA A 55 -16.42 -14.38 14.75
N LEU A 56 -16.29 -13.68 13.61
CA LEU A 56 -15.83 -12.28 13.59
C LEU A 56 -16.80 -11.32 14.28
N ASN A 57 -18.11 -11.51 14.09
CA ASN A 57 -19.11 -10.72 14.81
C ASN A 57 -19.07 -10.98 16.32
N CYS A 58 -18.81 -12.22 16.76
CA CYS A 58 -18.59 -12.52 18.18
C CYS A 58 -17.34 -11.79 18.69
N VAL A 59 -16.22 -11.87 17.96
CA VAL A 59 -14.97 -11.19 18.30
C VAL A 59 -15.19 -9.68 18.46
N LEU A 60 -15.88 -9.04 17.52
CA LEU A 60 -16.21 -7.62 17.59
C LEU A 60 -17.01 -7.25 18.85
N ASN A 61 -18.06 -8.00 19.14
CA ASN A 61 -18.91 -7.72 20.30
C ASN A 61 -18.17 -7.92 21.62
N MET A 62 -17.36 -8.98 21.73
CA MET A 62 -16.50 -9.22 22.89
C MET A 62 -15.49 -8.08 23.06
N GLY A 63 -14.80 -7.69 21.98
CA GLY A 63 -13.82 -6.61 22.01
C GLY A 63 -14.43 -5.28 22.46
N ARG A 64 -15.60 -4.90 21.93
CA ARG A 64 -16.32 -3.71 22.41
C ARG A 64 -16.64 -3.75 23.90
N GLY A 65 -16.88 -4.94 24.47
CA GLY A 65 -17.02 -5.12 25.91
C GLY A 65 -15.69 -4.96 26.64
N VAL A 66 -14.65 -5.66 26.19
CA VAL A 66 -13.31 -5.68 26.83
C VAL A 66 -12.68 -4.29 26.86
N TYR A 67 -12.76 -3.51 25.77
CA TYR A 67 -12.21 -2.15 25.76
C TYR A 67 -12.93 -1.21 26.75
N ARG A 68 -14.18 -1.48 27.11
CA ARG A 68 -14.93 -0.66 28.08
C ARG A 68 -14.53 -0.93 29.53
N THR A 69 -13.82 -2.02 29.81
CA THR A 69 -13.34 -2.28 31.16
C THR A 69 -12.18 -1.35 31.54
N ASP A 70 -11.55 -0.69 30.56
CA ASP A 70 -10.39 0.20 30.74
C ASP A 70 -9.16 -0.51 31.36
N GLU A 71 -9.11 -1.84 31.25
CA GLU A 71 -8.04 -2.69 31.79
C GLU A 71 -7.08 -3.11 30.67
N SER A 72 -5.91 -2.45 30.60
CA SER A 72 -4.96 -2.66 29.48
C SER A 72 -4.48 -4.11 29.34
N ASP A 73 -4.28 -4.81 30.46
CA ASP A 73 -3.79 -6.19 30.46
C ASP A 73 -4.85 -7.16 29.91
N LEU A 74 -6.13 -6.89 30.19
CA LEU A 74 -7.23 -7.67 29.65
C LEU A 74 -7.40 -7.42 28.15
N VAL A 75 -7.25 -6.16 27.71
CA VAL A 75 -7.24 -5.80 26.29
C VAL A 75 -6.09 -6.52 25.57
N ASP A 76 -4.89 -6.52 26.14
CA ASP A 76 -3.72 -7.20 25.56
C ASP A 76 -3.94 -8.71 25.42
N PHE A 77 -4.44 -9.35 26.49
CA PHE A 77 -4.82 -10.77 26.45
C PHE A 77 -5.87 -11.07 25.38
N PHE A 78 -6.89 -10.22 25.26
CA PHE A 78 -7.93 -10.34 24.25
C PHE A 78 -7.34 -10.20 22.84
N MET A 79 -6.48 -9.22 22.59
CA MET A 79 -5.80 -9.03 21.30
C MET A 79 -4.97 -10.26 20.93
N ASP A 80 -4.21 -10.83 21.87
CA ASP A 80 -3.41 -12.04 21.64
C ASP A 80 -4.28 -13.24 21.27
N SER A 81 -5.49 -13.33 21.85
CA SER A 81 -6.48 -14.34 21.52
C SER A 81 -7.07 -14.13 20.11
N VAL A 82 -7.38 -12.88 19.73
CA VAL A 82 -7.85 -12.52 18.37
C VAL A 82 -6.80 -12.87 17.32
N VAL A 83 -5.54 -12.51 17.52
CA VAL A 83 -4.44 -12.84 16.60
C VAL A 83 -4.29 -14.37 16.47
N SER A 84 -4.43 -15.10 17.57
CA SER A 84 -4.31 -16.57 17.58
C SER A 84 -5.49 -17.30 16.94
N LEU A 85 -6.62 -16.63 16.73
CA LEU A 85 -7.77 -17.15 15.99
C LEU A 85 -7.46 -17.28 14.49
N GLY A 86 -6.51 -16.48 13.99
CA GLY A 86 -6.08 -16.44 12.60
C GLY A 86 -6.81 -15.41 11.75
N PHE A 87 -6.42 -15.32 10.48
CA PHE A 87 -6.88 -14.29 9.55
C PHE A 87 -7.44 -14.88 8.26
N GLN A 88 -8.54 -14.30 7.77
CA GLN A 88 -9.17 -14.65 6.50
C GLN A 88 -8.44 -13.96 5.33
N ALA A 89 -7.49 -14.67 4.72
CA ALA A 89 -6.79 -14.22 3.51
C ALA A 89 -7.73 -14.12 2.29
N PRO A 90 -7.40 -13.30 1.26
CA PRO A 90 -8.27 -13.12 0.09
C PRO A 90 -8.45 -14.40 -0.72
N GLY A 91 -7.45 -15.29 -0.75
CA GLY A 91 -7.58 -16.64 -1.31
C GLY A 91 -8.12 -16.66 -2.74
N ILE A 92 -7.55 -15.83 -3.62
CA ILE A 92 -7.99 -15.67 -5.02
C ILE A 92 -7.79 -16.99 -5.79
N LYS A 93 -8.86 -17.49 -6.41
CA LYS A 93 -8.91 -18.77 -7.15
C LYS A 93 -9.18 -18.59 -8.65
N GLY A 94 -8.85 -17.43 -9.21
CA GLY A 94 -9.10 -17.09 -10.61
C GLY A 94 -10.40 -16.32 -10.83
N VAL A 95 -10.96 -16.41 -12.02
CA VAL A 95 -12.25 -15.79 -12.41
C VAL A 95 -13.20 -16.89 -12.87
N GLY A 96 -14.47 -16.83 -12.45
CA GLY A 96 -15.50 -17.79 -12.84
C GLY A 96 -16.15 -17.47 -14.19
N ASP A 97 -16.96 -18.40 -14.69
CA ASP A 97 -17.72 -18.22 -15.95
C ASP A 97 -18.84 -17.19 -15.82
N ASP A 98 -19.19 -16.79 -14.59
CA ASP A 98 -20.00 -15.61 -14.24
C ASP A 98 -19.22 -14.29 -14.35
N TRP A 99 -17.96 -14.37 -14.78
CA TRP A 99 -17.00 -13.28 -14.93
C TRP A 99 -16.66 -12.60 -13.60
N GLN A 100 -16.93 -13.26 -12.47
CA GLN A 100 -16.60 -12.75 -11.15
C GLN A 100 -15.27 -13.30 -10.63
N VAL A 101 -14.50 -12.46 -9.96
CA VAL A 101 -13.31 -12.90 -9.23
C VAL A 101 -13.72 -13.83 -8.09
N ARG A 102 -13.22 -15.06 -8.12
CA ARG A 102 -13.44 -16.04 -7.04
C ARG A 102 -12.47 -15.78 -5.90
N ALA A 103 -12.93 -15.13 -4.83
CA ALA A 103 -12.16 -14.82 -3.64
C ALA A 103 -12.93 -15.17 -2.36
N ASN A 104 -12.24 -15.17 -1.22
CA ASN A 104 -12.83 -15.36 0.09
C ASN A 104 -13.68 -14.14 0.48
N ALA A 105 -15.00 -14.31 0.49
CA ALA A 105 -15.95 -13.25 0.85
C ALA A 105 -15.76 -12.69 2.28
N THR A 106 -15.16 -13.47 3.18
CA THR A 106 -14.93 -13.02 4.57
C THR A 106 -13.64 -12.22 4.76
N HIS A 107 -12.81 -12.09 3.73
CA HIS A 107 -11.56 -11.32 3.80
C HIS A 107 -11.80 -9.87 4.19
N ILE A 108 -12.66 -9.15 3.46
CA ILE A 108 -13.00 -7.76 3.76
C ILE A 108 -13.70 -7.63 5.11
N GLN A 109 -14.60 -8.55 5.45
CA GLN A 109 -15.25 -8.57 6.75
C GLN A 109 -14.23 -8.68 7.90
N ASN A 110 -13.17 -9.49 7.73
CA ASN A 110 -12.13 -9.65 8.73
C ASN A 110 -11.27 -8.39 8.88
N ILE A 111 -10.92 -7.73 7.77
CA ILE A 111 -10.21 -6.44 7.80
C ILE A 111 -11.04 -5.42 8.57
N ARG A 112 -12.33 -5.26 8.23
CA ARG A 112 -13.25 -4.35 8.91
C ARG A 112 -13.36 -4.65 10.39
N ALA A 113 -13.53 -5.92 10.74
CA ALA A 113 -13.64 -6.34 12.13
C ALA A 113 -12.40 -5.96 12.94
N TRP A 114 -11.20 -6.15 12.39
CA TRP A 114 -9.97 -5.79 13.08
C TRP A 114 -9.75 -4.27 13.11
N LEU A 115 -10.09 -3.54 12.05
CA LEU A 115 -10.06 -2.08 12.03
C LEU A 115 -10.98 -1.49 13.10
N GLU A 116 -12.23 -1.93 13.16
CA GLU A 116 -13.20 -1.48 14.18
C GLU A 116 -12.71 -1.74 15.60
N LEU A 117 -11.98 -2.84 15.85
CA LEU A 117 -11.36 -3.09 17.17
C LEU A 117 -10.20 -2.12 17.44
N ILE A 118 -9.38 -1.84 16.43
CA ILE A 118 -8.25 -0.91 16.55
C ILE A 118 -8.76 0.51 16.83
N GLU A 119 -9.85 0.91 16.18
CA GLU A 119 -10.49 2.23 16.33
C GLU A 119 -10.97 2.51 17.76
N LEU A 120 -11.28 1.47 18.55
CA LEU A 120 -11.73 1.63 19.94
C LEU A 120 -10.66 2.31 20.80
N ASN A 121 -9.39 1.94 20.62
CA ASN A 121 -8.25 2.59 21.26
C ASN A 121 -6.95 2.24 20.51
N PRO A 122 -6.56 3.01 19.48
CA PRO A 122 -5.43 2.66 18.63
C PRO A 122 -4.12 2.50 19.40
N LYS A 123 -3.92 3.27 20.48
CA LYS A 123 -2.75 3.19 21.36
C LYS A 123 -2.58 1.81 22.01
N TRP A 124 -3.67 1.16 22.40
CA TRP A 124 -3.67 -0.17 23.00
C TRP A 124 -3.62 -1.29 21.95
N SER A 125 -4.09 -1.02 20.73
CA SER A 125 -4.22 -2.02 19.68
C SER A 125 -2.97 -2.20 18.80
N LYS A 126 -1.79 -1.75 19.24
CA LYS A 126 -0.54 -1.84 18.45
C LYS A 126 -0.23 -3.25 17.95
N LYS A 127 -0.42 -4.27 18.80
CA LYS A 127 -0.21 -5.69 18.42
C LYS A 127 -1.17 -6.14 17.31
N LEU A 128 -2.45 -5.78 17.41
CA LEU A 128 -3.45 -6.12 16.40
C LEU A 128 -3.20 -5.37 15.09
N LEU A 129 -2.82 -4.09 15.17
CA LEU A 129 -2.43 -3.28 14.02
C LEU A 129 -1.21 -3.87 13.29
N SER A 130 -0.16 -4.23 14.04
CA SER A 130 0.99 -4.97 13.50
C SER A 130 0.57 -6.28 12.84
N SER A 131 -0.28 -7.07 13.51
CA SER A 131 -0.73 -8.37 12.98
C SER A 131 -1.55 -8.22 11.70
N LEU A 132 -2.37 -7.17 11.60
CA LEU A 132 -3.09 -6.82 10.38
C LEU A 132 -2.12 -6.47 9.26
N ILE A 133 -1.15 -5.58 9.50
CA ILE A 133 -0.11 -5.21 8.53
C ILE A 133 0.60 -6.47 8.00
N ILE A 134 0.99 -7.38 8.89
CA ILE A 134 1.65 -8.63 8.52
C ILE A 134 0.74 -9.49 7.63
N HIS A 135 -0.49 -9.75 8.05
CA HIS A 135 -1.40 -10.60 7.26
C HIS A 135 -1.69 -10.02 5.88
N LEU A 136 -1.91 -8.71 5.78
CA LEU A 136 -2.16 -8.04 4.50
C LEU A 136 -0.91 -8.03 3.61
N SER A 137 0.28 -7.83 4.19
CA SER A 137 1.53 -7.87 3.44
C SER A 137 1.85 -9.28 2.92
N LEU A 138 1.62 -10.32 3.74
CA LEU A 138 1.95 -11.70 3.40
C LEU A 138 0.93 -12.35 2.46
N GLY A 139 -0.36 -12.12 2.69
CA GLY A 139 -1.46 -12.77 1.97
C GLY A 139 -2.10 -11.91 0.86
N GLY A 140 -1.72 -10.64 0.76
CA GLY A 140 -2.30 -9.68 -0.16
C GLY A 140 -3.66 -9.13 0.30
N VAL A 141 -4.16 -8.15 -0.46
CA VAL A 141 -5.43 -7.48 -0.24
C VAL A 141 -6.25 -7.53 -1.53
N PHE A 142 -7.54 -7.85 -1.41
CA PHE A 142 -8.48 -7.78 -2.53
C PHE A 142 -9.69 -6.94 -2.13
N ILE A 143 -9.79 -5.74 -2.68
CA ILE A 143 -10.88 -4.78 -2.45
C ILE A 143 -11.52 -4.46 -3.80
N LYS A 144 -12.85 -4.56 -3.87
CA LYS A 144 -13.64 -4.08 -5.00
C LYS A 144 -14.03 -2.63 -4.76
N ASP A 145 -14.18 -1.84 -5.82
CA ASP A 145 -14.66 -0.46 -5.70
C ASP A 145 -16.03 -0.39 -5.03
N THR A 146 -16.87 -1.40 -5.30
CA THR A 146 -18.21 -1.53 -4.73
C THR A 146 -18.23 -1.85 -3.24
N ASP A 147 -17.09 -2.21 -2.64
CA ASP A 147 -16.99 -2.41 -1.19
C ASP A 147 -17.07 -1.08 -0.45
N LEU A 148 -16.86 0.06 -1.12
CA LEU A 148 -16.86 1.41 -0.53
C LEU A 148 -15.88 1.54 0.63
N PHE A 149 -14.72 0.88 0.50
CA PHE A 149 -13.65 0.86 1.50
C PHE A 149 -13.09 2.24 1.89
N PRO A 150 -13.16 3.31 1.06
CA PRO A 150 -12.88 4.67 1.51
C PRO A 150 -13.63 5.10 2.77
N ARG A 151 -14.84 4.57 3.02
CA ARG A 151 -15.60 4.81 4.26
C ARG A 151 -14.90 4.23 5.49
N ASP A 152 -14.38 3.01 5.36
CA ASP A 152 -13.68 2.31 6.43
C ASP A 152 -12.37 3.07 6.78
N ILE A 153 -11.64 3.54 5.77
CA ILE A 153 -10.44 4.39 5.98
C ILE A 153 -10.82 5.69 6.68
N THR A 154 -11.87 6.37 6.23
CA THR A 154 -12.36 7.59 6.86
C THR A 154 -12.72 7.40 8.32
N GLN A 155 -13.43 6.30 8.65
CA GLN A 155 -13.77 5.96 10.02
C GLN A 155 -12.50 5.75 10.87
N PHE A 156 -11.53 5.01 10.35
CA PHE A 156 -10.24 4.81 11.00
C PHE A 156 -9.50 6.13 11.26
N LEU A 157 -9.47 7.06 10.30
CA LEU A 157 -8.84 8.38 10.44
C LEU A 157 -9.57 9.33 11.39
N ASN A 158 -10.81 9.00 11.76
CA ASN A 158 -11.56 9.72 12.80
C ASN A 158 -11.34 9.14 14.22
N SER A 159 -10.50 8.12 14.36
CA SER A 159 -10.00 7.64 15.66
C SER A 159 -8.71 8.35 16.09
N ASP A 160 -8.29 8.19 17.35
CA ASP A 160 -7.04 8.77 17.87
C ASP A 160 -5.79 8.01 17.36
N ILE A 161 -5.47 8.22 16.07
CA ILE A 161 -4.35 7.56 15.40
C ILE A 161 -2.98 8.17 15.77
N GLY A 162 -2.94 9.33 16.44
CA GLY A 162 -1.70 10.05 16.75
C GLY A 162 -0.62 9.19 17.42
N PRO A 163 -0.93 8.44 18.50
CA PRO A 163 0.02 7.56 19.19
C PRO A 163 0.57 6.39 18.36
N VAL A 164 -0.06 6.08 17.22
CA VAL A 164 0.30 4.98 16.33
C VAL A 164 0.45 5.42 14.88
N TYR A 165 0.69 6.71 14.64
CA TYR A 165 0.57 7.28 13.29
C TYR A 165 1.48 6.61 12.26
N ASN A 166 2.71 6.25 12.63
CA ASN A 166 3.60 5.51 11.75
C ASN A 166 3.00 4.15 11.33
N LEU A 167 2.48 3.37 12.28
CA LEU A 167 1.81 2.09 11.99
C LEU A 167 0.52 2.29 11.20
N ALA A 168 -0.24 3.33 11.52
CA ALA A 168 -1.43 3.72 10.77
C ALA A 168 -1.06 3.97 9.29
N LYS A 169 0.02 4.70 9.00
CA LYS A 169 0.53 4.89 7.64
C LYS A 169 1.00 3.58 7.00
N GLN A 170 1.77 2.75 7.71
CA GLN A 170 2.23 1.45 7.21
C GLN A 170 1.06 0.54 6.79
N LEU A 171 0.00 0.51 7.59
CA LEU A 171 -1.24 -0.21 7.26
C LEU A 171 -1.93 0.42 6.06
N ASN A 172 -2.16 1.73 6.10
CA ASN A 172 -2.92 2.44 5.10
C ASN A 172 -2.27 2.36 3.71
N ARG A 173 -0.93 2.32 3.61
CA ARG A 173 -0.21 2.08 2.34
C ARG A 173 -0.49 0.71 1.71
N LEU A 174 -1.02 -0.26 2.46
CA LEU A 174 -1.38 -1.58 1.92
C LEU A 174 -2.75 -1.60 1.25
N PHE A 175 -3.59 -0.58 1.45
CA PHE A 175 -4.93 -0.54 0.87
C PHE A 175 -4.92 0.06 -0.54
N PRO A 176 -5.28 -0.71 -1.59
CA PRO A 176 -5.44 -0.17 -2.94
C PRO A 176 -6.80 0.50 -3.11
N ALA A 177 -7.10 1.50 -2.28
CA ALA A 177 -8.43 2.13 -2.17
C ALA A 177 -8.40 3.66 -2.26
N TYR A 178 -7.25 4.28 -2.56
CA TYR A 178 -7.11 5.75 -2.63
C TYR A 178 -7.51 6.31 -4.00
N PHE A 179 -8.74 6.01 -4.40
CA PHE A 179 -9.40 6.56 -5.56
C PHE A 179 -10.71 7.22 -5.13
N ASN A 180 -11.08 8.31 -5.80
CA ASN A 180 -12.36 8.96 -5.58
C ASN A 180 -13.44 8.37 -6.47
N ASP A 181 -13.09 7.97 -7.70
CA ASP A 181 -14.04 7.41 -8.67
C ASP A 181 -14.33 5.92 -8.40
N ILE A 182 -15.59 5.59 -8.14
CA ILE A 182 -16.09 4.23 -7.99
C ILE A 182 -16.38 3.66 -9.38
N GLY A 183 -15.76 2.53 -9.70
CA GLY A 183 -15.87 1.93 -11.03
C GLY A 183 -15.03 2.64 -12.09
N ALA A 184 -15.22 2.30 -13.37
CA ALA A 184 -14.61 3.05 -14.46
C ALA A 184 -15.51 4.23 -14.89
N GLU A 185 -15.04 5.44 -14.64
CA GLU A 185 -15.66 6.69 -15.09
C GLU A 185 -14.72 7.55 -15.93
N GLY A 186 -15.27 8.59 -16.57
CA GLY A 186 -14.52 9.54 -17.40
C GLY A 186 -13.57 8.88 -18.40
N LYS A 187 -12.31 9.32 -18.39
CA LYS A 187 -11.27 8.85 -19.31
C LYS A 187 -11.07 7.34 -19.27
N LEU A 188 -11.12 6.70 -18.08
CA LEU A 188 -10.96 5.25 -17.95
C LEU A 188 -12.02 4.50 -18.76
N ARG A 189 -13.27 4.96 -18.66
CA ARG A 189 -14.39 4.36 -19.39
C ARG A 189 -14.31 4.62 -20.89
N ASP A 190 -13.97 5.84 -21.28
CA ASP A 190 -13.89 6.24 -22.68
C ASP A 190 -12.79 5.47 -23.42
N ILE A 191 -11.60 5.41 -22.84
CA ILE A 191 -10.44 4.73 -23.41
C ILE A 191 -10.69 3.23 -23.51
N SER A 192 -11.12 2.58 -22.42
CA SER A 192 -11.41 1.14 -22.44
C SER A 192 -12.53 0.78 -23.43
N THR A 193 -13.54 1.65 -23.59
CA THR A 193 -14.59 1.47 -24.61
C THR A 193 -14.03 1.60 -26.02
N ARG A 194 -13.19 2.61 -26.27
CA ARG A 194 -12.57 2.84 -27.57
C ARG A 194 -11.69 1.66 -28.01
N ILE A 195 -10.87 1.11 -27.12
CA ILE A 195 -10.01 -0.05 -27.44
C ILE A 195 -10.86 -1.25 -27.89
N ASP A 196 -11.96 -1.54 -27.19
CA ASP A 196 -12.90 -2.62 -27.52
C ASP A 196 -13.62 -2.35 -28.86
N GLU A 197 -14.04 -1.11 -29.11
CA GLU A 197 -14.77 -0.71 -30.32
C GLU A 197 -13.91 -0.69 -31.59
N ILE A 198 -12.61 -0.40 -31.50
CA ILE A 198 -11.69 -0.50 -32.65
C ILE A 198 -11.71 -1.91 -33.25
N THR A 199 -11.85 -2.94 -32.40
CA THR A 199 -11.93 -4.34 -32.84
C THR A 199 -13.37 -4.80 -33.13
N LEU A 200 -14.34 -3.89 -33.13
CA LEU A 200 -15.77 -4.20 -33.21
C LEU A 200 -16.21 -5.19 -32.12
N ARG A 201 -15.56 -5.17 -30.95
CA ARG A 201 -15.80 -6.05 -29.81
C ARG A 201 -15.58 -7.54 -30.12
N LYS A 202 -14.72 -7.83 -31.10
CA LYS A 202 -14.42 -9.20 -31.54
C LYS A 202 -13.13 -9.77 -30.95
N ASP A 203 -12.31 -8.94 -30.31
CA ASP A 203 -11.16 -9.41 -29.52
C ASP A 203 -11.64 -9.84 -28.12
N PRO A 204 -11.63 -11.14 -27.78
CA PRO A 204 -12.16 -11.64 -26.51
C PRO A 204 -11.43 -11.07 -25.28
N LEU A 205 -10.11 -10.88 -25.37
CA LEU A 205 -9.31 -10.38 -24.25
C LEU A 205 -9.62 -8.92 -23.98
N THR A 206 -9.59 -8.09 -25.04
CA THR A 206 -9.92 -6.66 -24.94
C THR A 206 -11.36 -6.47 -24.44
N HIS A 207 -12.31 -7.26 -24.96
CA HIS A 207 -13.70 -7.18 -24.55
C HIS A 207 -13.89 -7.53 -23.06
N PHE A 208 -13.23 -8.60 -22.61
CA PHE A 208 -13.23 -9.01 -21.21
C PHE A 208 -12.60 -7.95 -20.31
N LEU A 209 -11.41 -7.42 -20.67
CA LEU A 209 -10.73 -6.35 -19.93
C LEU A 209 -11.64 -5.13 -19.73
N ARG A 210 -12.33 -4.68 -20.78
CA ARG A 210 -13.28 -3.57 -20.70
C ARG A 210 -14.41 -3.88 -19.71
N LYS A 211 -14.98 -5.08 -19.79
CA LYS A 211 -16.11 -5.49 -18.94
C LYS A 211 -15.69 -5.61 -17.47
N GLN A 212 -14.53 -6.20 -17.20
CA GLN A 212 -13.93 -6.22 -15.87
C GLN A 212 -13.72 -4.80 -15.33
N SER A 213 -13.13 -3.92 -16.14
CA SER A 213 -12.91 -2.52 -15.77
C SER A 213 -14.21 -1.78 -15.42
N HIS A 214 -15.34 -2.09 -16.08
CA HIS A 214 -16.61 -1.38 -15.88
C HIS A 214 -17.52 -1.98 -14.79
N VAL A 215 -17.46 -3.30 -14.59
CA VAL A 215 -18.49 -4.04 -13.84
C VAL A 215 -17.95 -4.64 -12.54
N GLU A 216 -16.67 -5.02 -12.50
CA GLU A 216 -16.02 -5.60 -11.32
C GLU A 216 -14.66 -4.94 -11.05
N SER A 217 -14.67 -3.62 -11.07
CA SER A 217 -13.48 -2.80 -10.79
C SER A 217 -12.90 -3.16 -9.41
N SER A 218 -11.63 -3.52 -9.42
CA SER A 218 -10.85 -3.89 -8.24
C SER A 218 -9.37 -3.71 -8.55
N ASN A 219 -8.53 -3.76 -7.51
CA ASN A 219 -7.08 -3.67 -7.64
C ASN A 219 -6.45 -4.77 -8.52
N ARG A 220 -7.19 -5.84 -8.83
CA ARG A 220 -6.74 -6.93 -9.70
C ARG A 220 -6.66 -6.55 -11.18
N ILE A 221 -7.38 -5.52 -11.60
CA ILE A 221 -7.43 -5.09 -13.01
C ILE A 221 -6.05 -4.66 -13.53
N THR A 222 -5.19 -4.11 -12.67
CA THR A 222 -3.84 -3.72 -13.04
C THR A 222 -3.01 -4.93 -13.48
N GLY A 223 -3.12 -6.06 -12.76
CA GLY A 223 -2.45 -7.31 -13.15
C GLY A 223 -3.01 -7.90 -14.46
N LEU A 224 -4.32 -7.80 -14.70
CA LEU A 224 -4.90 -8.20 -16.00
C LEU A 224 -4.38 -7.30 -17.14
N MET A 225 -4.23 -6.01 -16.90
CA MET A 225 -3.68 -5.06 -17.87
C MET A 225 -2.19 -5.34 -18.16
N GLU A 226 -1.39 -5.59 -17.13
CA GLU A 226 0.02 -5.98 -17.26
C GLU A 226 0.16 -7.28 -18.05
N GLY A 227 -0.61 -8.31 -17.69
CA GLY A 227 -0.65 -9.57 -18.44
C GLY A 227 -1.11 -9.39 -19.88
N THR A 228 -2.03 -8.46 -20.15
CA THR A 228 -2.48 -8.15 -21.52
C THR A 228 -1.38 -7.51 -22.35
N LEU A 229 -0.65 -6.54 -21.81
CA LEU A 229 0.49 -5.90 -22.48
C LEU A 229 1.64 -6.89 -22.69
N ASP A 230 1.94 -7.74 -21.70
CA ASP A 230 2.96 -8.78 -21.85
C ASP A 230 2.55 -9.85 -22.87
N PHE A 231 1.27 -10.23 -22.91
CA PHE A 231 0.74 -11.10 -23.95
C PHE A 231 0.87 -10.46 -25.34
N TRP A 232 0.55 -9.17 -25.49
CA TRP A 232 0.77 -8.48 -26.76
C TRP A 232 2.25 -8.44 -27.13
N ARG A 233 3.16 -8.28 -26.17
CA ARG A 233 4.61 -8.31 -26.41
C ARG A 233 5.10 -9.70 -26.85
N THR A 234 4.73 -10.75 -26.11
CA THR A 234 5.37 -12.08 -26.21
C THR A 234 4.56 -13.10 -27.03
N GLY A 235 3.25 -12.89 -27.17
CA GLY A 235 2.30 -13.89 -27.65
C GLY A 235 1.99 -15.02 -26.65
N SER A 236 2.58 -14.98 -25.45
CA SER A 236 2.34 -15.99 -24.40
C SER A 236 1.11 -15.66 -23.58
N LYS A 237 0.15 -16.58 -23.51
CA LYS A 237 -1.08 -16.40 -22.72
C LYS A 237 -0.90 -16.74 -21.24
N GLU A 238 0.22 -17.32 -20.83
CA GLU A 238 0.35 -17.82 -19.45
C GLU A 238 0.18 -16.71 -18.40
N GLY A 239 0.64 -15.48 -18.69
CA GLY A 239 0.51 -14.33 -17.80
C GLY A 239 -0.94 -13.87 -17.56
N ILE A 240 -1.88 -14.18 -18.46
CA ILE A 240 -3.30 -13.80 -18.31
C ILE A 240 -4.18 -14.93 -17.75
N ARG A 241 -3.68 -16.16 -17.66
CA ARG A 241 -4.46 -17.36 -17.31
C ARG A 241 -5.22 -17.22 -15.98
N SER A 242 -4.60 -16.63 -14.98
CA SER A 242 -5.23 -16.47 -13.67
C SER A 242 -6.31 -15.39 -13.66
N PHE A 243 -6.28 -14.45 -14.62
CA PHE A 243 -7.10 -13.24 -14.65
C PHE A 243 -8.35 -13.35 -15.53
N VAL A 244 -8.47 -14.41 -16.34
CA VAL A 244 -9.62 -14.60 -17.24
C VAL A 244 -10.32 -15.95 -16.97
N PRO A 245 -11.62 -16.07 -17.23
CA PRO A 245 -12.33 -17.35 -17.16
C PRO A 245 -11.73 -18.38 -18.13
N PRO A 246 -11.81 -19.69 -17.83
CA PRO A 246 -11.31 -20.75 -18.72
C PRO A 246 -11.88 -20.66 -20.14
N ASP A 247 -13.17 -20.33 -20.27
CA ASP A 247 -13.83 -20.19 -21.57
C ASP A 247 -13.27 -19.03 -22.38
N VAL A 248 -13.05 -17.87 -21.74
CA VAL A 248 -12.41 -16.71 -22.39
C VAL A 248 -10.96 -17.06 -22.77
N TYR A 249 -10.20 -17.67 -21.87
CA TYR A 249 -8.81 -18.09 -22.12
C TYR A 249 -8.67 -18.94 -23.39
N SER A 250 -9.61 -19.87 -23.60
CA SER A 250 -9.62 -20.75 -24.75
C SER A 250 -9.89 -20.04 -26.08
N GLN A 251 -10.62 -18.92 -26.04
CA GLN A 251 -11.02 -18.14 -27.22
C GLN A 251 -10.00 -17.09 -27.63
N ILE A 252 -9.10 -16.70 -26.73
CA ILE A 252 -8.02 -15.77 -27.07
C ILE A 252 -7.17 -16.45 -28.13
N GLU A 253 -6.89 -15.80 -29.25
CA GLU A 253 -5.97 -16.31 -30.28
C GLU A 253 -4.56 -15.78 -30.02
N THR A 254 -3.50 -16.52 -30.35
CA THR A 254 -2.10 -16.01 -30.23
C THR A 254 -1.61 -15.29 -31.48
N LYS A 255 -2.38 -15.34 -32.57
CA LYS A 255 -2.05 -14.76 -33.88
C LYS A 255 -3.32 -14.26 -34.56
N GLY A 256 -3.16 -13.46 -35.59
CA GLY A 256 -4.23 -12.99 -36.45
C GLY A 256 -4.52 -11.50 -36.28
N PRO A 257 -5.65 -11.02 -36.84
CA PRO A 257 -5.86 -9.61 -37.10
C PRO A 257 -5.89 -8.72 -35.86
N TYR A 258 -6.20 -9.27 -34.68
CA TYR A 258 -6.24 -8.51 -33.43
C TYR A 258 -4.93 -8.54 -32.64
N ILE A 259 -3.97 -9.40 -33.02
CA ILE A 259 -2.75 -9.67 -32.26
C ILE A 259 -1.50 -9.27 -33.04
N ASP A 260 -1.41 -9.63 -34.33
CA ASP A 260 -0.18 -9.48 -35.11
C ASP A 260 0.27 -8.01 -35.22
N GLY A 261 -0.68 -7.08 -35.35
CA GLY A 261 -0.42 -5.64 -35.42
C GLY A 261 0.06 -5.08 -34.09
N VAL A 262 -0.72 -5.28 -33.01
CA VAL A 262 -0.37 -4.79 -31.67
C VAL A 262 0.94 -5.38 -31.16
N GLN A 263 1.24 -6.64 -31.48
CA GLN A 263 2.51 -7.28 -31.10
C GLN A 263 3.72 -6.60 -31.73
N ARG A 264 3.62 -6.23 -33.01
CA ARG A 264 4.70 -5.48 -33.68
C ARG A 264 4.91 -4.11 -33.03
N VAL A 265 3.82 -3.43 -32.66
CA VAL A 265 3.91 -2.10 -32.02
C VAL A 265 4.53 -2.19 -30.64
N VAL A 266 4.02 -3.08 -29.77
CA VAL A 266 4.56 -3.26 -28.42
C VAL A 266 6.02 -3.74 -28.48
N GLY A 267 6.34 -4.71 -29.33
CA GLY A 267 7.71 -5.19 -29.51
C GLY A 267 8.67 -4.09 -29.98
N HIS A 268 8.22 -3.21 -30.88
CA HIS A 268 9.01 -2.06 -31.32
C HIS A 268 9.27 -1.06 -30.18
N PHE A 269 8.24 -0.73 -29.37
CA PHE A 269 8.41 0.16 -28.22
C PHE A 269 9.43 -0.35 -27.23
N PHE A 270 9.34 -1.63 -26.84
CA PHE A 270 10.30 -2.22 -25.91
C PHE A 270 11.72 -2.20 -26.48
N HIS A 271 11.88 -2.50 -27.76
CA HIS A 271 13.19 -2.53 -28.40
C HIS A 271 13.84 -1.14 -28.52
N VAL A 272 13.11 -0.15 -29.06
CA VAL A 272 13.65 1.21 -29.29
C VAL A 272 13.95 1.93 -27.98
N ARG A 273 13.18 1.65 -26.93
CA ARG A 273 13.30 2.32 -25.63
C ARG A 273 14.16 1.54 -24.62
N GLY A 274 14.59 0.32 -24.95
CA GLY A 274 15.33 -0.54 -24.04
C GLY A 274 14.54 -0.86 -22.77
N LEU A 275 13.24 -1.16 -22.92
CA LEU A 275 12.38 -1.55 -21.80
C LEU A 275 12.50 -3.06 -21.57
N ASP A 276 12.59 -3.46 -20.31
CA ASP A 276 12.69 -4.86 -19.92
C ASP A 276 11.36 -5.38 -19.35
N ASP A 277 10.61 -4.52 -18.66
CA ASP A 277 9.35 -4.85 -17.98
C ASP A 277 8.19 -3.97 -18.44
N VAL A 278 6.96 -4.50 -18.35
CA VAL A 278 5.73 -3.75 -18.68
C VAL A 278 5.57 -2.50 -17.81
N ARG A 279 6.03 -2.54 -16.56
CA ARG A 279 6.02 -1.40 -15.65
C ARG A 279 6.85 -0.24 -16.15
N ASP A 280 7.87 -0.47 -16.98
CA ASP A 280 8.66 0.61 -17.56
C ASP A 280 7.82 1.53 -18.47
N LEU A 281 6.69 1.03 -19.01
CA LEU A 281 5.73 1.82 -19.79
C LEU A 281 5.07 2.94 -18.97
N LEU A 282 5.03 2.84 -17.64
CA LEU A 282 4.48 3.89 -16.78
C LEU A 282 5.28 5.20 -16.89
N LYS A 283 6.59 5.09 -17.18
CA LYS A 283 7.52 6.22 -17.30
C LYS A 283 7.51 6.88 -18.68
N VAL A 284 6.81 6.31 -19.66
CA VAL A 284 6.87 6.78 -21.06
C VAL A 284 5.83 7.85 -21.32
N GLU A 285 6.25 9.07 -21.64
CA GLU A 285 5.35 10.20 -21.93
C GLU A 285 4.41 9.96 -23.13
N GLU A 286 3.21 10.54 -23.11
CA GLU A 286 2.20 10.31 -24.17
C GLU A 286 2.68 10.79 -25.55
N ASN A 287 3.37 11.94 -25.61
CA ASN A 287 3.94 12.45 -26.86
C ASN A 287 5.01 11.51 -27.43
N GLN A 288 5.81 10.92 -26.54
CA GLN A 288 6.86 9.98 -26.90
C GLN A 288 6.28 8.67 -27.47
N LEU A 289 5.12 8.23 -26.96
CA LEU A 289 4.38 7.09 -27.53
C LEU A 289 3.92 7.38 -28.96
N LYS A 290 3.33 8.56 -29.21
CA LYS A 290 2.84 8.96 -30.54
C LYS A 290 3.96 9.07 -31.57
N GLU A 291 5.09 9.66 -31.20
CA GLU A 291 6.27 9.76 -32.06
C GLU A 291 6.80 8.38 -32.42
N SER A 292 7.00 7.51 -31.42
CA SER A 292 7.50 6.14 -31.63
C SER A 292 6.52 5.31 -32.48
N ALA A 293 5.21 5.51 -32.31
CA ALA A 293 4.20 4.81 -33.09
C ALA A 293 4.23 5.22 -34.56
N ALA A 294 4.49 6.51 -34.85
CA ALA A 294 4.51 7.04 -36.20
C ALA A 294 5.59 6.39 -37.08
N GLU A 295 6.73 6.04 -36.52
CA GLU A 295 7.89 5.45 -37.21
C GLU A 295 7.66 4.01 -37.70
N ILE A 296 6.68 3.30 -37.13
CA ILE A 296 6.41 1.90 -37.48
C ILE A 296 5.73 1.81 -38.85
N THR A 297 6.37 1.13 -39.80
CA THR A 297 5.81 0.83 -41.12
C THR A 297 5.15 -0.55 -41.15
N GLY A 298 4.16 -0.76 -42.04
CA GLY A 298 3.54 -2.08 -42.22
C GLY A 298 2.60 -2.54 -41.10
N VAL A 299 2.11 -1.60 -40.27
CA VAL A 299 1.08 -1.84 -39.24
C VAL A 299 -0.07 -0.86 -39.44
N SER A 300 -1.30 -1.29 -39.14
CA SER A 300 -2.48 -0.43 -39.30
C SER A 300 -2.48 0.73 -38.31
N GLY A 301 -3.05 1.88 -38.69
CA GLY A 301 -3.21 3.01 -37.77
C GLY A 301 -4.08 2.67 -36.57
N LEU A 302 -5.03 1.74 -36.74
CA LEU A 302 -5.90 1.25 -35.66
C LEU A 302 -5.13 0.44 -34.62
N ASP A 303 -4.15 -0.38 -35.02
CA ASP A 303 -3.33 -1.13 -34.06
C ASP A 303 -2.40 -0.21 -33.25
N LYS A 304 -1.86 0.84 -33.90
CA LYS A 304 -1.10 1.89 -33.20
C LYS A 304 -1.96 2.59 -32.16
N GLU A 305 -3.13 3.06 -32.56
CA GLU A 305 -4.11 3.69 -31.65
C GLU A 305 -4.49 2.76 -30.49
N ARG A 306 -4.73 1.47 -30.75
CA ARG A 306 -5.03 0.49 -29.69
C ARG A 306 -3.93 0.38 -28.66
N VAL A 307 -2.66 0.34 -29.08
CA VAL A 307 -1.53 0.22 -28.15
C VAL A 307 -1.32 1.51 -27.36
N GLU A 308 -1.41 2.67 -28.00
CA GLU A 308 -1.34 3.98 -27.32
C GLU A 308 -2.44 4.10 -26.24
N LEU A 309 -3.68 3.76 -26.59
CA LEU A 309 -4.80 3.76 -25.67
C LEU A 309 -4.63 2.72 -24.56
N ALA A 310 -4.10 1.53 -24.85
CA ALA A 310 -3.85 0.49 -23.86
C ALA A 310 -2.79 0.91 -22.83
N ILE A 311 -1.71 1.56 -23.27
CA ILE A 311 -0.68 2.09 -22.37
C ILE A 311 -1.26 3.23 -21.52
N THR A 312 -2.06 4.11 -22.12
CA THR A 312 -2.76 5.19 -21.39
C THR A 312 -3.75 4.60 -20.36
N LEU A 313 -4.51 3.57 -20.74
CA LEU A 313 -5.40 2.85 -19.82
C LEU A 313 -4.60 2.22 -18.68
N TYR A 314 -3.45 1.62 -18.96
CA TYR A 314 -2.57 1.04 -17.94
C TYR A 314 -2.12 2.08 -16.92
N LYS A 315 -1.66 3.26 -17.36
CA LYS A 315 -1.28 4.36 -16.46
C LYS A 315 -2.42 4.82 -15.56
N LEU A 316 -3.61 5.00 -16.11
CA LEU A 316 -4.79 5.43 -15.36
C LEU A 316 -5.24 4.36 -14.35
N LEU A 317 -5.25 3.08 -14.74
CA LEU A 317 -5.56 1.98 -13.82
C LEU A 317 -4.49 1.85 -12.73
N TYR A 318 -3.22 2.01 -13.08
CA TYR A 318 -2.12 1.96 -12.13
C TYR A 318 -2.27 3.08 -11.09
N GLN A 319 -2.47 4.33 -11.53
CA GLN A 319 -2.69 5.50 -10.67
C GLN A 319 -3.91 5.36 -9.75
N LYS A 320 -4.94 4.68 -10.22
CA LYS A 320 -6.17 4.45 -9.45
C LYS A 320 -5.90 3.56 -8.22
N TYR A 321 -5.11 2.50 -8.36
CA TYR A 321 -4.91 1.50 -7.31
C TYR A 321 -3.53 1.54 -6.63
N HIS A 322 -2.59 2.35 -7.13
CA HIS A 322 -1.24 2.51 -6.58
C HIS A 322 -1.00 3.96 -6.14
N LEU A 323 -0.06 4.12 -5.21
CA LEU A 323 0.30 5.39 -4.59
C LEU A 323 1.48 6.09 -5.28
N GLU A 324 2.03 5.48 -6.34
CA GLU A 324 3.14 6.06 -7.09
C GLU A 324 2.70 7.26 -7.94
N PHE A 325 3.63 8.18 -8.12
CA PHE A 325 3.39 9.46 -8.77
C PHE A 325 3.54 9.35 -10.31
N THR A 326 2.42 9.30 -11.05
CA THR A 326 2.44 9.19 -12.53
C THR A 326 1.82 10.38 -13.26
N GLU A 327 0.60 10.83 -12.94
CA GLU A 327 -0.08 11.95 -13.64
C GLU A 327 -0.72 12.95 -12.67
N MET A 328 -0.07 14.10 -12.48
CA MET A 328 -0.41 15.07 -11.44
C MET A 328 -1.62 15.95 -11.76
N ASP A 329 -1.71 16.48 -12.99
CA ASP A 329 -2.75 17.46 -13.33
C ASP A 329 -4.16 16.88 -13.29
N GLY A 330 -4.31 15.63 -13.72
CA GLY A 330 -5.59 14.90 -13.66
C GLY A 330 -6.06 14.70 -12.22
N TYR A 331 -5.16 14.21 -11.36
CA TYR A 331 -5.49 13.92 -9.95
C TYR A 331 -5.75 15.20 -9.14
N ILE A 332 -4.91 16.23 -9.28
CA ILE A 332 -5.14 17.52 -8.60
C ILE A 332 -6.46 18.14 -9.06
N GLY A 333 -6.83 17.97 -10.35
CA GLY A 333 -8.12 18.39 -10.87
C GLY A 333 -9.31 17.77 -10.13
N GLN A 334 -9.26 16.46 -9.86
CA GLN A 334 -10.30 15.73 -9.10
C GLN A 334 -10.42 16.23 -7.66
N LEU A 335 -9.31 16.66 -7.06
CA LEU A 335 -9.25 17.17 -5.70
C LEU A 335 -9.68 18.64 -5.56
N GLN A 336 -9.95 19.38 -6.64
CA GLN A 336 -10.32 20.80 -6.51
C GLN A 336 -11.58 21.04 -5.68
N SER A 337 -12.49 20.08 -5.67
CA SER A 337 -13.72 20.14 -4.90
C SER A 337 -13.53 19.69 -3.45
N SER A 338 -12.44 19.01 -3.06
CA SER A 338 -12.33 18.26 -1.80
C SER A 338 -12.19 19.12 -0.54
N GLY A 339 -11.92 20.42 -0.68
CA GLY A 339 -11.72 21.32 0.47
C GLY A 339 -10.32 21.25 1.09
N LEU A 340 -9.40 20.52 0.44
CA LEU A 340 -8.00 20.40 0.85
C LEU A 340 -7.27 21.76 0.95
N PRO A 341 -6.12 21.80 1.66
CA PRO A 341 -5.24 22.96 1.69
C PRO A 341 -4.94 23.51 0.29
N ASP A 342 -4.60 24.80 0.20
CA ASP A 342 -4.53 25.54 -1.08
C ASP A 342 -3.74 24.80 -2.18
N LEU A 343 -4.47 24.14 -3.09
CA LEU A 343 -3.91 23.36 -4.20
C LEU A 343 -3.07 24.21 -5.15
N ARG A 344 -3.22 25.54 -5.15
CA ARG A 344 -2.35 26.43 -5.93
C ARG A 344 -0.92 26.40 -5.41
N LYS A 345 -0.73 26.39 -4.09
CA LYS A 345 0.60 26.24 -3.47
C LYS A 345 1.25 24.91 -3.82
N LEU A 346 0.43 23.85 -3.90
CA LEU A 346 0.92 22.55 -4.34
C LEU A 346 1.40 22.59 -5.81
N LYS A 347 0.60 23.17 -6.71
CA LYS A 347 1.01 23.35 -8.12
C LYS A 347 2.29 24.16 -8.25
N GLU A 348 2.41 25.26 -7.51
CA GLU A 348 3.62 26.08 -7.44
C GLU A 348 4.83 25.30 -6.92
N ALA A 349 4.65 24.44 -5.92
CA ALA A 349 5.71 23.56 -5.42
C ALA A 349 6.15 22.55 -6.49
N LEU A 350 5.22 22.01 -7.26
CA LEU A 350 5.49 20.97 -8.24
C LEU A 350 6.18 21.48 -9.51
N TRP A 351 5.98 22.76 -9.85
CA TRP A 351 6.70 23.46 -10.92
C TRP A 351 8.01 24.14 -10.48
N GLU A 352 8.38 24.02 -9.20
CA GLU A 352 9.70 24.50 -8.75
C GLU A 352 10.81 23.68 -9.42
N GLU A 353 11.83 24.39 -9.93
CA GLU A 353 12.96 23.80 -10.65
C GLU A 353 14.10 23.43 -9.70
N ASP A 354 14.33 24.24 -8.64
CA ASP A 354 15.36 23.94 -7.66
C ASP A 354 14.91 22.80 -6.74
N THR A 355 15.62 21.67 -6.79
CA THR A 355 15.28 20.44 -6.06
C THR A 355 15.11 20.69 -4.55
N ARG A 356 15.98 21.49 -3.94
CA ARG A 356 15.93 21.77 -2.50
C ARG A 356 14.71 22.63 -2.14
N GLN A 357 14.43 23.67 -2.91
CA GLN A 357 13.24 24.52 -2.72
C GLN A 357 11.96 23.73 -2.97
N LYS A 358 11.94 22.89 -4.01
CA LYS A 358 10.84 21.98 -4.32
C LYS A 358 10.55 21.06 -3.15
N LEU A 359 11.58 20.38 -2.65
CA LEU A 359 11.48 19.51 -1.47
C LEU A 359 10.95 20.26 -0.25
N THR A 360 11.48 21.45 0.04
CA THR A 360 11.03 22.30 1.15
C THR A 360 9.54 22.67 1.04
N LYS A 361 9.10 23.08 -0.16
CA LYS A 361 7.69 23.43 -0.43
C LYS A 361 6.78 22.21 -0.30
N LEU A 362 7.21 21.04 -0.77
CA LEU A 362 6.44 19.80 -0.66
C LEU A 362 6.33 19.29 0.78
N LEU A 363 7.41 19.33 1.57
CA LEU A 363 7.38 19.00 3.01
C LEU A 363 6.46 19.96 3.78
N THR A 364 6.49 21.25 3.44
CA THR A 364 5.56 22.25 4.02
C THR A 364 4.10 21.90 3.70
N TYR A 365 3.82 21.47 2.47
CA TYR A 365 2.48 21.09 2.07
C TYR A 365 2.01 19.79 2.75
N LEU A 366 2.90 18.79 2.86
CA LEU A 366 2.67 17.55 3.60
C LEU A 366 2.37 17.82 5.08
N GLU A 367 3.04 18.78 5.70
CA GLU A 367 2.74 19.21 7.08
C GLU A 367 1.32 19.76 7.21
N GLY A 368 0.86 20.56 6.23
CA GLY A 368 -0.53 21.00 6.15
C GLY A 368 -1.52 19.85 6.02
N LEU A 369 -1.23 18.86 5.18
CA LEU A 369 -2.07 17.65 5.04
C LEU A 369 -2.10 16.83 6.33
N LYS A 370 -0.96 16.67 7.00
CA LYS A 370 -0.90 16.00 8.31
C LYS A 370 -1.77 16.71 9.35
N GLY A 371 -1.79 18.05 9.34
CA GLY A 371 -2.69 18.85 10.17
C GLY A 371 -4.17 18.55 9.92
N VAL A 372 -4.58 18.37 8.65
CA VAL A 372 -5.93 17.95 8.28
C VAL A 372 -6.25 16.55 8.81
N ILE A 373 -5.34 15.60 8.59
CA ILE A 373 -5.50 14.20 9.03
C ILE A 373 -5.67 14.10 10.55
N PHE A 374 -4.93 14.91 11.31
CA PHE A 374 -5.00 14.97 12.79
C PHE A 374 -6.08 15.88 13.34
N SER A 375 -6.88 16.53 12.50
CA SER A 375 -7.98 17.36 12.96
C SER A 375 -8.94 16.54 13.84
N SER A 376 -9.36 17.11 14.97
CA SER A 376 -10.42 16.53 15.79
C SER A 376 -11.81 16.65 15.15
N GLU A 377 -11.92 17.41 14.06
CA GLU A 377 -13.15 17.54 13.29
C GLU A 377 -13.41 16.29 12.46
N ASN A 378 -14.68 15.85 12.46
CA ASN A 378 -15.19 14.85 11.53
C ASN A 378 -15.84 15.59 10.36
N TYR A 379 -15.25 15.49 9.18
CA TYR A 379 -15.78 16.15 8.00
C TYR A 379 -16.89 15.30 7.35
N GLU A 380 -17.85 15.97 6.74
CA GLU A 380 -18.94 15.30 6.04
C GLU A 380 -18.42 14.68 4.73
N ALA A 381 -18.70 13.38 4.55
CA ALA A 381 -18.39 12.69 3.30
C ALA A 381 -19.39 13.08 2.21
N ARG A 382 -18.87 13.44 1.03
CA ARG A 382 -19.67 13.68 -0.19
C ARG A 382 -19.66 12.43 -1.04
N GLU A 383 -20.84 11.88 -1.27
CA GLU A 383 -21.03 10.62 -1.98
C GLU A 383 -22.07 10.76 -3.10
N ASP A 384 -21.63 10.60 -4.34
CA ASP A 384 -22.49 10.64 -5.52
C ASP A 384 -22.55 9.23 -6.14
N ILE A 385 -23.24 8.30 -5.47
CA ILE A 385 -23.22 6.86 -5.82
C ILE A 385 -24.50 6.42 -6.54
N TYR A 386 -24.35 5.86 -7.72
CA TYR A 386 -25.42 5.38 -8.58
C TYR A 386 -25.36 3.86 -8.77
N ARG A 387 -26.54 3.22 -8.89
CA ARG A 387 -26.66 1.77 -9.12
C ARG A 387 -27.39 1.48 -10.44
N LYS A 388 -26.75 0.74 -11.34
CA LYS A 388 -27.37 0.23 -12.58
C LYS A 388 -27.62 -1.27 -12.45
N ARG A 389 -28.85 -1.70 -12.75
CA ARG A 389 -29.20 -3.12 -12.92
C ARG A 389 -28.90 -3.52 -14.37
N HIS A 390 -27.88 -4.32 -14.61
CA HIS A 390 -27.71 -4.98 -15.89
C HIS A 390 -28.58 -6.25 -15.88
N PHE A 391 -29.58 -6.32 -16.76
CA PHE A 391 -30.59 -7.39 -16.76
C PHE A 391 -30.13 -8.68 -17.48
N THR A 392 -28.96 -8.67 -18.13
CA THR A 392 -28.51 -9.80 -18.98
C THR A 392 -27.38 -10.62 -18.33
N VAL A 393 -26.74 -10.07 -17.30
CA VAL A 393 -25.74 -10.73 -16.45
C VAL A 393 -25.94 -10.11 -15.08
N ASP A 394 -26.31 -10.89 -14.06
CA ASP A 394 -26.79 -10.47 -12.72
C ASP A 394 -25.74 -9.74 -11.85
N ILE A 395 -24.87 -8.91 -12.45
CA ILE A 395 -23.80 -8.18 -11.76
C ILE A 395 -24.28 -6.75 -11.46
N PRO A 396 -24.49 -6.39 -10.18
CA PRO A 396 -24.85 -5.03 -9.80
C PRO A 396 -23.67 -4.08 -10.06
N SER A 397 -23.77 -3.26 -11.10
CA SER A 397 -22.77 -2.22 -11.39
C SER A 397 -23.06 -0.98 -10.55
N MET A 398 -22.05 -0.53 -9.80
CA MET A 398 -22.04 0.72 -9.03
C MET A 398 -21.02 1.66 -9.65
N TYR A 399 -21.36 2.93 -9.76
CA TYR A 399 -20.48 3.99 -10.24
C TYR A 399 -20.76 5.27 -9.47
N GLY A 400 -19.81 6.18 -9.39
CA GLY A 400 -19.94 7.42 -8.64
C GLY A 400 -18.62 7.95 -8.13
N SER A 401 -18.69 8.84 -7.14
CA SER A 401 -17.52 9.36 -6.45
C SER A 401 -17.68 9.39 -4.94
N TYR A 402 -16.57 9.22 -4.22
CA TYR A 402 -16.45 9.40 -2.78
C TYR A 402 -15.39 10.44 -2.47
N HIS A 403 -15.75 11.43 -1.64
CA HIS A 403 -14.82 12.44 -1.14
C HIS A 403 -15.03 12.68 0.34
N GLU A 404 -13.96 12.56 1.13
CA GLU A 404 -13.89 13.03 2.51
C GLU A 404 -12.50 13.63 2.74
N MET A 405 -12.42 14.67 3.58
CA MET A 405 -11.23 15.53 3.61
C MET A 405 -9.99 14.85 4.19
N LYS A 406 -10.13 14.02 5.25
CA LYS A 406 -9.00 13.25 5.80
C LYS A 406 -8.57 12.13 4.85
N PHE A 407 -9.53 11.44 4.22
CA PHE A 407 -9.26 10.43 3.20
C PHE A 407 -8.51 11.02 2.00
N ASP A 408 -8.99 12.12 1.44
CA ASP A 408 -8.37 12.81 0.31
C ASP A 408 -6.98 13.36 0.70
N ALA A 409 -6.84 13.87 1.93
CA ALA A 409 -5.54 14.35 2.43
C ALA A 409 -4.52 13.22 2.56
N LEU A 410 -4.93 12.05 3.07
CA LEU A 410 -4.05 10.89 3.20
C LEU A 410 -3.64 10.32 1.83
N GLY A 411 -4.61 10.19 0.91
CA GLY A 411 -4.34 9.71 -0.45
C GLY A 411 -3.41 10.64 -1.23
N LEU A 412 -3.52 11.95 -1.03
CA LEU A 412 -2.59 12.93 -1.58
C LEU A 412 -1.23 12.89 -0.88
N ALA A 413 -1.20 12.77 0.45
CA ALA A 413 0.05 12.69 1.22
C ALA A 413 0.92 11.54 0.73
N PHE A 414 0.39 10.33 0.55
CA PHE A 414 1.17 9.19 0.06
C PHE A 414 1.75 9.41 -1.34
N ARG A 415 1.01 10.05 -2.24
CA ARG A 415 1.50 10.36 -3.59
C ARG A 415 2.63 11.39 -3.56
N LEU A 416 2.49 12.42 -2.72
CA LEU A 416 3.55 13.41 -2.54
C LEU A 416 4.77 12.83 -1.82
N GLU A 417 4.59 11.91 -0.89
CA GLU A 417 5.68 11.18 -0.23
C GLU A 417 6.49 10.34 -1.21
N SER A 418 5.83 9.66 -2.14
CA SER A 418 6.51 8.94 -3.22
C SER A 418 7.39 9.88 -4.05
N LEU A 419 6.89 11.06 -4.42
CA LEU A 419 7.68 12.07 -5.13
C LEU A 419 8.83 12.62 -4.26
N VAL A 420 8.59 12.89 -2.98
CA VAL A 420 9.60 13.39 -2.05
C VAL A 420 10.75 12.38 -1.88
N ASN A 421 10.45 11.08 -1.84
CA ASN A 421 11.49 10.05 -1.81
C ASN A 421 12.38 10.07 -3.06
N VAL A 422 11.80 10.26 -4.25
CA VAL A 422 12.58 10.44 -5.49
C VAL A 422 13.47 11.69 -5.41
N LEU A 423 12.95 12.82 -4.91
CA LEU A 423 13.75 14.02 -4.74
C LEU A 423 14.88 13.86 -3.71
N PHE A 424 14.67 13.07 -2.65
CA PHE A 424 15.73 12.71 -1.72
C PHE A 424 16.79 11.82 -2.38
N GLU A 425 16.41 10.86 -3.22
CA GLU A 425 17.35 10.06 -4.01
C GLU A 425 18.20 10.97 -4.90
N ASP A 426 17.59 11.89 -5.64
CA ASP A 426 18.29 12.86 -6.48
C ASP A 426 19.29 13.69 -5.68
N ILE A 427 18.91 14.20 -4.50
CA ILE A 427 19.81 14.97 -3.62
C ILE A 427 20.99 14.11 -3.18
N VAL A 428 20.74 12.87 -2.77
CA VAL A 428 21.80 11.96 -2.32
C VAL A 428 22.74 11.62 -3.48
N GLU A 429 22.23 11.40 -4.68
CA GLU A 429 23.04 11.10 -5.87
C GLU A 429 23.89 12.28 -6.32
N THR A 430 23.31 13.49 -6.37
CA THR A 430 23.93 14.68 -6.97
C THR A 430 24.90 15.43 -6.06
N ILE A 431 24.79 15.30 -4.74
CA ILE A 431 25.70 15.96 -3.81
C ILE A 431 27.15 15.45 -3.96
N ASP A 432 28.08 16.39 -4.15
CA ASP A 432 29.51 16.09 -4.21
C ASP A 432 30.07 15.76 -2.82
N LEU A 433 30.20 14.46 -2.57
CA LEU A 433 30.85 13.90 -1.38
C LEU A 433 32.25 13.37 -1.71
N GLY A 434 32.92 13.82 -2.78
CA GLY A 434 34.30 13.42 -3.07
C GLY A 434 35.29 13.95 -2.03
N LEU A 435 35.06 15.18 -1.55
CA LEU A 435 35.82 15.82 -0.47
C LEU A 435 34.88 16.62 0.41
N ILE A 436 34.73 16.23 1.68
CA ILE A 436 33.89 16.97 2.63
C ILE A 436 34.70 18.12 3.21
N THR A 437 34.28 19.34 2.85
CA THR A 437 34.81 20.61 3.39
C THR A 437 33.86 21.19 4.41
N LYS A 438 34.26 22.30 5.06
CA LYS A 438 33.35 23.04 5.95
C LYS A 438 32.08 23.52 5.23
N ALA A 439 32.18 23.94 3.97
CA ALA A 439 31.02 24.33 3.18
C ALA A 439 30.10 23.12 2.90
N THR A 440 30.69 21.96 2.58
CA THR A 440 29.96 20.70 2.39
C THR A 440 29.22 20.30 3.68
N PHE A 441 29.82 20.46 4.87
CA PHE A 441 29.13 20.17 6.12
C PHE A 441 27.90 21.05 6.38
N TYR A 442 27.92 22.33 5.97
CA TYR A 442 26.70 23.17 6.04
C TYR A 442 25.60 22.63 5.12
N GLN A 443 25.95 22.19 3.91
CA GLN A 443 24.98 21.57 3.00
C GLN A 443 24.44 20.24 3.55
N ILE A 444 25.31 19.40 4.11
CA ILE A 444 24.91 18.15 4.77
C ILE A 444 23.96 18.45 5.93
N TYR A 445 24.28 19.43 6.78
CA TYR A 445 23.41 19.84 7.88
C TYR A 445 22.01 20.25 7.40
N ASP A 446 21.95 21.07 6.35
CA ASP A 446 20.68 21.49 5.76
C ASP A 446 19.85 20.29 5.27
N TYR A 447 20.47 19.32 4.58
CA TYR A 447 19.78 18.13 4.11
C TYR A 447 19.36 17.18 5.24
N LEU A 448 20.19 17.01 6.27
CA LEU A 448 19.80 16.24 7.46
C LEU A 448 18.60 16.86 8.18
N GLY A 449 18.46 18.20 8.15
CA GLY A 449 17.26 18.88 8.64
C GLY A 449 16.00 18.54 7.83
N LEU A 450 16.12 18.43 6.50
CA LEU A 450 15.00 18.00 5.65
C LEU A 450 14.63 16.52 5.89
N PHE A 451 15.61 15.64 6.09
CA PHE A 451 15.37 14.25 6.45
C PHE A 451 14.68 14.12 7.81
N ASP A 452 15.11 14.86 8.84
CA ASP A 452 14.45 14.85 10.14
C ASP A 452 12.99 15.34 10.06
N TRP A 453 12.73 16.38 9.27
CA TRP A 453 11.37 16.85 9.01
C TRP A 453 10.51 15.77 8.33
N ALA A 454 11.06 15.10 7.32
CA ALA A 454 10.41 13.97 6.64
C ALA A 454 10.07 12.82 7.60
N LEU A 455 11.00 12.41 8.47
CA LEU A 455 10.74 11.38 9.48
C LEU A 455 9.60 11.78 10.43
N LYS A 456 9.58 13.04 10.88
CA LYS A 456 8.50 13.58 11.73
C LYS A 456 7.15 13.57 11.02
N LEU A 457 7.11 13.88 9.72
CA LEU A 457 5.90 13.77 8.90
C LEU A 457 5.44 12.31 8.74
N ASP A 458 6.37 11.34 8.77
CA ASP A 458 6.05 9.91 8.76
C ASP A 458 5.65 9.33 10.14
N GLY A 459 5.56 10.18 11.17
CA GLY A 459 5.24 9.77 12.53
C GLY A 459 6.41 9.14 13.27
N ILE A 460 7.64 9.31 12.78
CA ILE A 460 8.87 8.85 13.39
C ILE A 460 9.50 10.02 14.14
N SER A 461 9.83 9.84 15.41
CA SER A 461 10.46 10.89 16.23
C SER A 461 11.63 10.28 16.99
N SER A 462 12.79 10.95 16.92
CA SER A 462 14.01 10.49 17.57
C SER A 462 14.73 11.65 18.23
N LEU A 463 14.72 11.67 19.56
CA LEU A 463 15.49 12.63 20.36
C LEU A 463 17.00 12.49 20.10
N GLU A 464 17.45 11.29 19.75
CA GLU A 464 18.86 11.06 19.41
C GLU A 464 19.25 11.75 18.10
N MET A 465 18.39 11.67 17.08
CA MET A 465 18.57 12.37 15.80
C MET A 465 18.65 13.89 16.01
N GLU A 466 17.70 14.44 16.78
CA GLU A 466 17.68 15.87 17.12
C GLU A 466 18.95 16.31 17.85
N ARG A 467 19.40 15.52 18.84
CA ARG A 467 20.65 15.80 19.56
C ARG A 467 21.86 15.79 18.63
N GLN A 468 21.93 14.88 17.65
CA GLN A 468 23.04 14.85 16.69
C GLN A 468 23.00 16.04 15.73
N LEU A 469 21.81 16.48 15.30
CA LEU A 469 21.64 17.72 14.54
C LEU A 469 22.16 18.92 15.32
N ASP A 470 21.81 19.03 16.61
CA ASP A 470 22.30 20.09 17.48
C ASP A 470 23.83 20.04 17.63
N LEU A 471 24.41 18.87 17.85
CA LEU A 471 25.87 18.71 17.95
C LEU A 471 26.58 19.14 16.66
N LEU A 472 26.04 18.77 15.50
CA LEU A 472 26.57 19.18 14.20
C LEU A 472 26.45 20.70 13.99
N ALA A 473 25.32 21.30 14.36
CA ALA A 473 25.11 22.74 14.26
C ALA A 473 26.12 23.53 15.11
N HIS A 474 26.44 23.03 16.31
CA HIS A 474 27.44 23.64 17.18
C HIS A 474 28.87 23.43 16.66
N SER A 475 29.22 22.21 16.20
CA SER A 475 30.56 21.91 15.71
C SER A 475 30.96 22.77 14.50
N LEU A 476 29.99 23.07 13.61
CA LEU A 476 30.18 23.97 12.47
C LEU A 476 30.64 25.39 12.88
N LYS A 477 30.28 25.86 14.07
CA LYS A 477 30.66 27.19 14.57
C LYS A 477 32.03 27.21 15.24
N ILE A 478 32.56 26.05 15.64
CA ILE A 478 33.83 25.93 16.36
C ILE A 478 35.01 25.98 15.38
N ARG A 479 36.12 26.61 15.80
CA ARG A 479 37.41 26.58 15.07
C ARG A 479 38.25 25.41 15.57
N GLY A 480 38.89 24.67 14.65
CA GLY A 480 39.76 23.55 15.00
C GLY A 480 39.02 22.26 15.40
N PHE A 481 37.75 22.11 15.01
CA PHE A 481 37.02 20.86 15.18
C PHE A 481 37.63 19.78 14.26
N SER A 482 38.04 18.65 14.83
CA SER A 482 38.82 17.64 14.10
C SER A 482 37.94 16.75 13.22
N SER A 483 38.56 16.14 12.20
CA SER A 483 37.90 15.15 11.35
C SER A 483 37.37 13.95 12.13
N THR A 484 38.12 13.49 13.15
CA THR A 484 37.70 12.40 14.04
C THR A 484 36.46 12.76 14.86
N GLN A 485 36.34 14.01 15.33
CA GLN A 485 35.15 14.46 16.05
C GLN A 485 33.91 14.52 15.14
N TYR A 486 34.07 14.88 13.85
CA TYR A 486 32.97 14.75 12.89
C TYR A 486 32.57 13.30 12.68
N ILE A 487 33.53 12.38 12.53
CA ILE A 487 33.24 10.93 12.43
C ILE A 487 32.39 10.46 13.62
N ASP A 488 32.69 10.90 14.83
CA ASP A 488 31.91 10.52 16.03
C ASP A 488 30.47 11.04 15.99
N ILE A 489 30.23 12.27 15.50
CA ILE A 489 28.88 12.80 15.27
C ILE A 489 28.13 11.95 14.24
N PHE A 490 28.75 11.63 13.10
CA PHE A 490 28.11 10.85 12.04
C PHE A 490 27.87 9.38 12.42
N ARG A 491 28.73 8.78 13.26
CA ARG A 491 28.43 7.49 13.91
C ARG A 491 27.20 7.59 14.82
N GLY A 492 27.07 8.71 15.55
CA GLY A 492 25.89 9.01 16.33
C GLY A 492 24.61 9.06 15.49
N PHE A 493 24.66 9.67 14.31
CA PHE A 493 23.54 9.67 13.36
C PHE A 493 23.18 8.25 12.88
N SER A 494 24.16 7.45 12.45
CA SER A 494 23.92 6.06 12.04
C SER A 494 23.32 5.21 13.16
N GLN A 495 23.76 5.42 14.41
CA GLN A 495 23.16 4.74 15.56
C GLN A 495 21.71 5.17 15.78
N ALA A 496 21.41 6.47 15.66
CA ALA A 496 20.05 6.98 15.78
C ALA A 496 19.11 6.39 14.71
N VAL A 497 19.58 6.26 13.46
CA VAL A 497 18.84 5.60 12.37
C VAL A 497 18.64 4.12 12.66
N SER A 498 19.66 3.42 13.15
CA SER A 498 19.52 2.02 13.56
C SER A 498 18.47 1.83 14.67
N ASN A 499 18.44 2.73 15.65
CA ASN A 499 17.45 2.71 16.72
C ASN A 499 16.04 3.00 16.20
N ILE A 500 15.88 3.96 15.28
CA ILE A 500 14.61 4.22 14.57
C ILE A 500 14.11 2.94 13.89
N VAL A 501 14.96 2.25 13.13
CA VAL A 501 14.59 1.01 12.44
C VAL A 501 14.16 -0.06 13.44
N ASN A 502 14.87 -0.18 14.56
CA ASN A 502 14.52 -1.14 15.60
C ASN A 502 13.17 -0.82 16.26
N ASP A 503 12.94 0.42 16.64
CA ASP A 503 11.76 0.83 17.42
C ASP A 503 10.47 0.86 16.59
N TYR A 504 10.55 1.33 15.35
CA TYR A 504 9.37 1.54 14.49
C TYR A 504 9.08 0.37 13.54
N PHE A 505 10.02 -0.57 13.34
CA PHE A 505 9.84 -1.67 12.38
C PHE A 505 10.17 -3.04 12.99
N ASN A 506 11.36 -3.24 13.56
CA ASN A 506 11.76 -4.57 14.02
C ASN A 506 10.96 -5.00 15.27
N ASN A 507 11.09 -4.25 16.36
CA ASN A 507 10.50 -4.59 17.65
C ASN A 507 8.97 -4.69 17.60
N ILE A 508 8.33 -3.86 16.76
CA ILE A 508 6.88 -3.81 16.66
C ILE A 508 6.29 -5.02 15.89
N HIS A 509 7.04 -5.58 14.93
CA HIS A 509 6.55 -6.63 14.04
C HIS A 509 7.13 -8.03 14.31
N GLN A 510 8.38 -8.14 14.78
CA GLN A 510 9.14 -9.39 14.74
C GLN A 510 8.49 -10.56 15.49
N GLU A 511 7.96 -10.31 16.69
CA GLU A 511 7.27 -11.35 17.47
C GLU A 511 5.97 -11.81 16.77
N ASN A 512 5.13 -10.85 16.38
CA ASN A 512 3.88 -11.12 15.68
C ASN A 512 4.13 -11.86 14.35
N LEU A 513 5.16 -11.45 13.61
CA LEU A 513 5.53 -12.06 12.34
C LEU A 513 5.96 -13.51 12.52
N SER A 514 6.81 -13.76 13.52
CA SER A 514 7.23 -15.12 13.86
C SER A 514 6.05 -16.01 14.26
N LYS A 515 5.11 -15.49 15.06
CA LYS A 515 3.90 -16.21 15.48
C LYS A 515 2.99 -16.50 14.29
N ILE A 516 2.77 -15.52 13.41
CA ILE A 516 1.90 -15.65 12.23
C ILE A 516 2.49 -16.63 11.20
N LEU A 517 3.80 -16.57 10.92
CA LEU A 517 4.44 -17.44 9.94
C LEU A 517 4.41 -18.93 10.31
N ARG A 518 4.35 -19.24 11.61
CA ARG A 518 4.15 -20.62 12.10
C ARG A 518 2.73 -21.15 11.86
N GLN A 519 1.77 -20.28 11.57
CA GLN A 519 0.36 -20.63 11.38
C GLN A 519 -0.11 -20.52 9.93
N VAL A 520 0.50 -19.63 9.14
CA VAL A 520 0.11 -19.39 7.75
C VAL A 520 0.76 -20.43 6.83
N PRO A 521 -0.02 -21.21 6.06
CA PRO A 521 0.52 -22.13 5.06
C PRO A 521 1.31 -21.39 3.98
N THR A 522 2.41 -22.00 3.51
CA THR A 522 3.29 -21.42 2.49
C THR A 522 2.55 -21.06 1.20
N GLU A 523 1.52 -21.83 0.83
CA GLU A 523 0.71 -21.61 -0.38
C GLU A 523 -0.15 -20.33 -0.30
N ARG A 524 -0.31 -19.75 0.88
CA ARG A 524 -1.03 -18.49 1.08
C ARG A 524 -0.12 -17.27 1.06
N LEU A 525 1.20 -17.46 0.99
CA LEU A 525 2.16 -16.35 0.88
C LEU A 525 2.19 -15.83 -0.56
N MET A 526 2.32 -14.50 -0.69
CA MET A 526 2.57 -13.88 -1.99
C MET A 526 3.87 -14.40 -2.64
N GLU A 527 3.88 -14.47 -3.97
CA GLU A 527 4.99 -15.03 -4.75
C GLU A 527 6.36 -14.42 -4.42
N LYS A 528 6.43 -13.11 -4.15
CA LYS A 528 7.68 -12.41 -3.79
C LYS A 528 8.38 -12.99 -2.56
N TYR A 529 7.64 -13.62 -1.66
CA TYR A 529 8.17 -14.25 -0.45
C TYR A 529 8.66 -15.67 -0.68
N LEU A 530 8.14 -16.33 -1.73
CA LEU A 530 8.48 -17.70 -2.04
C LEU A 530 9.89 -17.76 -2.64
N PRO A 531 10.71 -18.75 -2.23
CA PRO A 531 11.98 -19.00 -2.88
C PRO A 531 11.75 -19.56 -4.30
N PRO A 532 12.66 -19.29 -5.25
CA PRO A 532 12.57 -19.83 -6.61
C PRO A 532 12.71 -21.36 -6.66
N GLU A 533 13.39 -21.95 -5.67
CA GLU A 533 13.51 -23.39 -5.48
C GLU A 533 12.80 -23.82 -4.19
N ARG A 534 12.29 -25.06 -4.13
CA ARG A 534 11.68 -25.59 -2.91
C ARG A 534 12.73 -25.64 -1.79
N VAL A 535 12.47 -24.90 -0.73
CA VAL A 535 13.28 -24.93 0.50
C VAL A 535 12.61 -25.91 1.46
N ASP A 536 13.28 -27.00 1.80
CA ASP A 536 12.82 -27.98 2.83
C ASP A 536 12.98 -27.43 4.27
N ASP A 537 13.66 -26.29 4.43
CA ASP A 537 13.96 -25.65 5.71
C ASP A 537 13.02 -24.48 6.02
N HIS A 538 12.06 -24.73 6.92
CA HIS A 538 11.06 -23.74 7.33
C HIS A 538 11.67 -22.52 8.04
N GLU A 539 12.80 -22.66 8.75
CA GLU A 539 13.45 -21.53 9.42
C GLU A 539 14.05 -20.57 8.39
N LYS A 540 14.69 -21.09 7.33
CA LYS A 540 15.18 -20.26 6.22
C LYS A 540 14.07 -19.48 5.54
N LEU A 541 12.89 -20.10 5.37
CA LEU A 541 11.72 -19.41 4.84
C LEU A 541 11.30 -18.26 5.77
N ILE A 542 11.21 -18.51 7.08
CA ILE A 542 10.86 -17.46 8.06
C ILE A 542 11.84 -16.29 8.00
N HIS A 543 13.16 -16.56 7.94
CA HIS A 543 14.18 -15.52 7.83
C HIS A 543 14.03 -14.70 6.55
N ARG A 544 13.87 -15.35 5.39
CA ARG A 544 13.65 -14.67 4.10
C ARG A 544 12.41 -13.79 4.13
N VAL A 545 11.30 -14.34 4.63
CA VAL A 545 10.03 -13.59 4.71
C VAL A 545 10.18 -12.38 5.61
N THR A 546 10.85 -12.55 6.75
CA THR A 546 11.12 -11.47 7.72
C THR A 546 11.95 -10.35 7.10
N GLU A 547 13.04 -10.70 6.41
CA GLU A 547 13.90 -9.72 5.75
C GLU A 547 13.14 -8.93 4.68
N ILE A 548 12.43 -9.62 3.78
CA ILE A 548 11.67 -8.97 2.70
C ILE A 548 10.56 -8.10 3.29
N PHE A 549 9.83 -8.58 4.29
CA PHE A 549 8.76 -7.83 4.95
C PHE A 549 9.30 -6.53 5.58
N LEU A 550 10.35 -6.61 6.38
CA LEU A 550 10.93 -5.44 7.05
C LEU A 550 11.51 -4.45 6.04
N ARG A 551 12.24 -4.95 5.04
CA ARG A 551 12.81 -4.11 3.97
C ARG A 551 11.73 -3.35 3.21
N ASP A 552 10.64 -4.01 2.84
CA ASP A 552 9.53 -3.37 2.13
C ASP A 552 8.85 -2.29 2.99
N ARG A 553 8.74 -2.48 4.31
CA ARG A 553 8.20 -1.45 5.22
C ARG A 553 9.14 -0.24 5.34
N ILE A 554 10.43 -0.49 5.51
CA ILE A 554 11.46 0.57 5.60
C ILE A 554 11.52 1.37 4.30
N ALA A 555 11.54 0.71 3.15
CA ALA A 555 11.57 1.37 1.83
C ALA A 555 10.33 2.24 1.57
N SER A 556 9.18 1.91 2.17
CA SER A 556 7.95 2.71 2.07
C SER A 556 7.92 3.94 2.99
N SER A 557 8.89 4.10 3.88
CA SER A 557 8.99 5.24 4.81
C SER A 557 9.49 6.49 4.08
N LEU A 558 9.09 7.66 4.59
CA LEU A 558 9.49 8.94 3.99
C LEU A 558 10.95 9.27 4.35
N GLY A 559 11.85 9.19 3.35
CA GLY A 559 13.26 9.59 3.42
C GLY A 559 14.18 8.67 4.23
N LEU A 560 13.68 7.61 4.89
CA LEU A 560 14.48 6.79 5.80
C LEU A 560 15.60 6.01 5.10
N GLN A 561 15.29 5.37 3.97
CA GLN A 561 16.29 4.60 3.22
C GLN A 561 17.36 5.51 2.60
N GLN A 562 16.92 6.66 2.07
CA GLN A 562 17.80 7.66 1.48
C GLN A 562 18.71 8.30 2.55
N LEU A 563 18.18 8.55 3.75
CA LEU A 563 18.97 9.03 4.90
C LEU A 563 20.07 8.03 5.28
N ASP A 564 19.75 6.73 5.38
CA ASP A 564 20.75 5.70 5.70
C ASP A 564 21.87 5.65 4.65
N LEU A 565 21.50 5.65 3.36
CA LEU A 565 22.46 5.71 2.26
C LEU A 565 23.33 6.97 2.30
N PHE A 566 22.71 8.12 2.59
CA PHE A 566 23.40 9.41 2.69
C PHE A 566 24.45 9.39 3.81
N LEU A 567 24.08 8.94 5.01
CA LEU A 567 25.00 8.80 6.14
C LEU A 567 26.13 7.82 5.83
N GLY A 568 25.83 6.70 5.16
CA GLY A 568 26.84 5.72 4.73
C GLY A 568 27.88 6.32 3.79
N ARG A 569 27.44 7.11 2.79
CA ARG A 569 28.34 7.83 1.87
C ARG A 569 29.20 8.87 2.57
N ILE A 570 28.62 9.63 3.50
CA ILE A 570 29.34 10.62 4.30
C ILE A 570 30.42 9.94 5.14
N LEU A 571 30.06 8.92 5.92
CA LEU A 571 30.99 8.20 6.78
C LEU A 571 32.14 7.59 5.97
N LYS A 572 31.83 6.94 4.85
CA LYS A 572 32.86 6.37 3.95
C LYS A 572 33.88 7.42 3.52
N THR A 573 33.40 8.60 3.16
CA THR A 573 34.26 9.73 2.72
C THR A 573 35.08 10.29 3.88
N LEU A 574 34.46 10.52 5.04
CA LEU A 574 35.16 11.03 6.23
C LEU A 574 36.28 10.08 6.69
N PHE A 575 36.03 8.76 6.67
CA PHE A 575 37.06 7.78 6.96
C PHE A 575 38.22 7.87 5.97
N HIS A 576 37.93 7.94 4.67
CA HIS A 576 38.97 8.09 3.64
C HIS A 576 39.82 9.33 3.87
N GLN A 577 39.19 10.49 4.05
CA GLN A 577 39.87 11.76 4.32
C GLN A 577 40.72 11.71 5.59
N SER A 578 40.25 11.03 6.65
CA SER A 578 41.01 10.91 7.90
C SER A 578 42.28 10.05 7.79
N HIS A 579 42.35 9.15 6.80
CA HIS A 579 43.52 8.29 6.57
C HIS A 579 44.54 8.92 5.61
N GLU A 580 44.08 9.73 4.65
CA GLU A 580 44.94 10.35 3.63
C GLU A 580 45.48 11.73 4.02
N LEU A 581 44.79 12.47 4.87
CA LEU A 581 45.27 13.78 5.32
C LEU A 581 46.34 13.63 6.41
N PRO A 582 47.45 14.40 6.37
CA PRO A 582 48.47 14.37 7.40
C PRO A 582 47.84 14.64 8.78
N LYS A 583 48.27 13.89 9.80
CA LYS A 583 47.94 14.23 11.20
C LYS A 583 48.66 15.54 11.54
N GLU A 584 47.93 16.65 11.52
CA GLU A 584 48.40 17.92 12.10
C GLU A 584 48.50 17.81 13.63
#